data_AF-A0A6J6DP58-F1
#
_entry.id   AF-A0A6J6DP58-F1
#
_cell.length_a   1.000
_cell.length_b   1.000
_cell.length_c   1.000
_cell.angle_alpha   90.00
_cell.angle_beta   90.00
_cell.angle_gamma   90.00
#
_symmetry.space_group_name_H-M   'P 1'
#
loop_
_entity.id
_entity.type
_entity.pdbx_description
1 polymer ?
#
loop_
_entity_poly.entity_id
_entity_poly.type
_entity_poly.pdbx_seq_one_letter_code
_entity_poly.pdbx_strand_id
1 'polypeptide(L)'
;MGIFSAIKQRAANKALARANQQYGQELANWTKDSVAIEEMLTVVRDCAAGKARDHFVDNGDYGFMLKADEYAIAQLQGVMYLEVVKAPTRYSGGYGGVSFPVFGRVRINTGRTGGQIIPGEESIDVTDSGNALITNTRIMFAGTKRTHEWKFDKMMSCSHLDGGMTIFAMNTGKPAGLGYGDGHATEVQFRIELAAAMALGTLERYEGELLAEKTQLETTKPVAPAPIATA
;
A
#
# COMPACT_ATOMS: atom_id res chain seq x y z
N MET A 1 -51.85 -21.08 13.52
CA MET A 1 -50.48 -20.58 13.21
C MET A 1 -50.40 -19.13 13.66
N GLY A 2 -49.76 -18.86 14.80
CA GLY A 2 -49.89 -17.59 15.53
C GLY A 2 -48.97 -16.48 15.02
N ILE A 3 -49.40 -15.23 15.22
CA ILE A 3 -48.74 -13.98 14.82
C ILE A 3 -47.24 -13.93 15.20
N PHE A 4 -46.84 -14.56 16.32
CA PHE A 4 -45.45 -14.66 16.76
C PHE A 4 -44.52 -15.45 15.82
N SER A 5 -45.04 -16.48 15.13
CA SER A 5 -44.26 -17.27 14.16
C SER A 5 -43.93 -16.45 12.91
N ALA A 6 -44.89 -15.66 12.43
CA ALA A 6 -44.72 -14.77 11.29
C ALA A 6 -43.73 -13.62 11.59
N ILE A 7 -43.73 -13.08 12.81
CA ILE A 7 -42.75 -12.06 13.24
C ILE A 7 -41.34 -12.64 13.28
N LYS A 8 -41.16 -13.85 13.82
CA LYS A 8 -39.85 -14.54 13.84
C LYS A 8 -39.34 -14.82 12.43
N GLN A 9 -40.20 -15.30 11.52
CA GLN A 9 -39.83 -15.52 10.12
C GLN A 9 -39.43 -14.22 9.41
N ARG A 10 -40.18 -13.12 9.61
CA ARG A 10 -39.82 -11.81 9.04
C ARG A 10 -38.48 -11.29 9.56
N ALA A 11 -38.20 -11.46 10.86
CA ALA A 11 -36.93 -11.09 11.46
C ALA A 11 -35.77 -11.92 10.88
N ALA A 12 -35.97 -13.24 10.72
CA ALA A 12 -34.99 -14.14 10.11
C ALA A 12 -34.70 -13.76 8.64
N ASN A 13 -35.73 -13.48 7.85
CA ASN A 13 -35.58 -13.02 6.46
C ASN A 13 -34.84 -11.69 6.37
N LYS A 14 -35.12 -10.74 7.27
CA LYS A 14 -34.42 -9.45 7.32
C LYS A 14 -32.96 -9.60 7.74
N ALA A 15 -32.66 -10.51 8.66
CA ALA A 15 -31.29 -10.84 9.05
C ALA A 15 -30.52 -11.48 7.89
N LEU A 16 -31.13 -12.44 7.17
CA LEU A 16 -30.52 -13.05 5.99
C LEU A 16 -30.27 -12.02 4.88
N ALA A 17 -31.20 -11.11 4.63
CA ALA A 17 -31.01 -10.04 3.65
C ALA A 17 -29.83 -9.13 3.99
N ARG A 18 -29.66 -8.77 5.27
CA ARG A 18 -28.49 -7.99 5.74
C ARG A 18 -27.20 -8.78 5.60
N ALA A 19 -27.20 -10.06 5.95
CA ALA A 19 -26.03 -10.94 5.81
C ALA A 19 -25.63 -11.09 4.34
N ASN A 20 -26.58 -11.25 3.43
CA ASN A 20 -26.33 -11.28 1.98
C ASN A 20 -25.75 -9.95 1.47
N GLN A 21 -26.23 -8.81 1.97
CA GLN A 21 -25.70 -7.51 1.60
C GLN A 21 -24.25 -7.32 2.08
N GLN A 22 -23.96 -7.68 3.33
CA GLN A 22 -22.60 -7.65 3.88
C GLN A 22 -21.67 -8.58 3.12
N TYR A 23 -22.09 -9.84 2.90
CA TYR A 23 -21.36 -10.81 2.09
C TYR A 23 -21.06 -10.27 0.68
N GLY A 24 -22.03 -9.64 0.02
CA GLY A 24 -21.81 -9.05 -1.31
C GLY A 24 -20.78 -7.92 -1.31
N GLN A 25 -20.77 -7.08 -0.28
CA GLN A 25 -19.77 -6.01 -0.13
C GLN A 25 -18.37 -6.57 0.16
N GLU A 26 -18.28 -7.53 1.08
CA GLU A 26 -17.02 -8.19 1.42
C GLU A 26 -16.46 -8.94 0.21
N LEU A 27 -17.29 -9.65 -0.55
CA LEU A 27 -16.88 -10.38 -1.75
C LEU A 27 -16.41 -9.41 -2.84
N ALA A 28 -17.08 -8.28 -3.01
CA ALA A 28 -16.66 -7.25 -3.96
C ALA A 28 -15.29 -6.66 -3.61
N ASN A 29 -15.06 -6.35 -2.33
CA ASN A 29 -13.76 -5.87 -1.85
C ASN A 29 -12.67 -6.93 -2.05
N TRP A 30 -12.92 -8.16 -1.60
CA TRP A 30 -11.98 -9.27 -1.78
C TRP A 30 -11.64 -9.52 -3.26
N THR A 31 -12.64 -9.46 -4.15
CA THR A 31 -12.44 -9.64 -5.59
C THR A 31 -11.54 -8.53 -6.15
N LYS A 32 -11.82 -7.27 -5.78
CA LYS A 32 -11.01 -6.11 -6.17
C LYS A 32 -9.56 -6.29 -5.74
N ASP A 33 -9.34 -6.67 -4.48
CA ASP A 33 -8.00 -6.88 -3.92
C ASP A 33 -7.29 -8.04 -4.64
N SER A 34 -7.99 -9.13 -4.95
CA SER A 34 -7.40 -10.30 -5.64
C SER A 34 -6.94 -9.97 -7.06
N VAL A 35 -7.74 -9.18 -7.79
CA VAL A 35 -7.41 -8.77 -9.17
C VAL A 35 -6.18 -7.87 -9.15
N ALA A 36 -6.14 -6.92 -8.22
CA ALA A 36 -5.04 -5.98 -8.13
C ALA A 36 -3.71 -6.67 -7.72
N ILE A 37 -3.72 -7.66 -6.81
CA ILE A 37 -2.50 -8.47 -6.53
C ILE A 37 -2.02 -9.22 -7.77
N GLU A 38 -2.93 -9.81 -8.55
CA GLU A 38 -2.55 -10.53 -9.79
C GLU A 38 -1.95 -9.58 -10.84
N GLU A 39 -2.49 -8.37 -10.97
CA GLU A 39 -1.93 -7.32 -11.83
C GLU A 39 -0.53 -6.92 -11.37
N MET A 40 -0.34 -6.69 -10.06
CA MET A 40 0.97 -6.36 -9.47
C MET A 40 2.00 -7.47 -9.69
N LEU A 41 1.62 -8.73 -9.47
CA LEU A 41 2.48 -9.89 -9.73
C LEU A 41 2.88 -9.96 -11.21
N THR A 42 1.95 -9.68 -12.12
CA THR A 42 2.23 -9.66 -13.56
C THR A 42 3.27 -8.59 -13.89
N VAL A 43 3.09 -7.37 -13.38
CA VAL A 43 4.05 -6.27 -13.57
C VAL A 43 5.43 -6.62 -13.00
N VAL A 44 5.50 -7.14 -11.77
CA VAL A 44 6.77 -7.53 -11.12
C VAL A 44 7.50 -8.60 -11.93
N ARG A 45 6.78 -9.64 -12.39
CA ARG A 45 7.36 -10.72 -13.20
C ARG A 45 7.89 -10.23 -14.54
N ASP A 46 7.14 -9.38 -15.21
CA ASP A 46 7.58 -8.79 -16.47
C ASP A 46 8.81 -7.90 -16.25
N CYS A 47 8.84 -7.12 -15.18
CA CYS A 47 10.02 -6.35 -14.79
C CYS A 47 11.23 -7.24 -14.53
N ALA A 48 11.05 -8.34 -13.79
CA ALA A 48 12.10 -9.32 -13.54
C ALA A 48 12.60 -10.01 -14.82
N ALA A 49 11.71 -10.21 -15.80
CA ALA A 49 12.04 -10.73 -17.13
C ALA A 49 12.68 -9.69 -18.08
N GLY A 50 12.97 -8.48 -17.60
CA GLY A 50 13.58 -7.42 -18.39
C GLY A 50 12.60 -6.64 -19.29
N LYS A 51 11.30 -6.86 -19.12
CA LYS A 51 10.22 -6.18 -19.87
C LYS A 51 9.68 -4.95 -19.14
N ALA A 52 10.42 -4.39 -18.18
CA ALA A 52 9.99 -3.20 -17.46
C ALA A 52 9.65 -2.03 -18.40
N ARG A 53 10.37 -1.91 -19.52
CA ARG A 53 10.09 -0.87 -20.51
C ARG A 53 8.69 -0.99 -21.12
N ASP A 54 8.15 -2.19 -21.31
CA ASP A 54 6.81 -2.38 -21.88
C ASP A 54 5.70 -1.81 -20.97
N HIS A 55 5.96 -1.75 -19.66
CA HIS A 55 5.05 -1.20 -18.65
C HIS A 55 5.22 0.31 -18.44
N PHE A 56 6.39 0.85 -18.78
CA PHE A 56 6.82 2.20 -18.40
C PHE A 56 7.34 3.02 -19.61
N VAL A 57 6.68 2.92 -20.77
CA VAL A 57 7.09 3.61 -22.01
C VAL A 57 6.60 5.06 -22.08
N ASP A 58 6.53 5.78 -20.96
CA ASP A 58 6.20 7.19 -21.03
C ASP A 58 7.50 8.02 -21.12
N ASN A 59 7.60 8.77 -22.22
CA ASN A 59 8.68 9.72 -22.50
C ASN A 59 8.16 11.16 -22.39
N GLY A 60 7.05 11.35 -21.69
CA GLY A 60 6.43 12.65 -21.47
C GLY A 60 7.37 13.64 -20.76
N ASP A 61 7.09 14.93 -20.95
CA ASP A 61 7.74 15.97 -20.16
C ASP A 61 7.13 15.98 -18.75
N TYR A 62 7.81 15.33 -17.81
CA TYR A 62 7.38 15.26 -16.41
C TYR A 62 7.67 16.54 -15.62
N GLY A 63 8.41 17.49 -16.20
CA GLY A 63 9.04 18.57 -15.45
C GLY A 63 10.21 18.12 -14.58
N PHE A 64 10.69 16.88 -14.75
CA PHE A 64 11.83 16.29 -14.05
C PHE A 64 12.88 15.78 -15.04
N MET A 65 14.16 15.95 -14.69
CA MET A 65 15.26 15.51 -15.55
C MET A 65 15.72 14.12 -15.15
N LEU A 66 15.52 13.17 -16.06
CA LEU A 66 15.96 11.79 -15.94
C LEU A 66 17.44 11.65 -16.34
N LYS A 67 18.16 10.78 -15.62
CA LYS A 67 19.54 10.41 -15.95
C LYS A 67 19.58 9.31 -17.00
N ALA A 68 20.77 9.00 -17.51
CA ALA A 68 20.97 7.86 -18.40
C ALA A 68 20.45 6.57 -17.75
N ASP A 69 19.71 5.77 -18.53
CA ASP A 69 19.05 4.54 -18.10
C ASP A 69 18.00 4.69 -16.97
N GLU A 70 17.64 5.92 -16.63
CA GLU A 70 16.54 6.22 -15.71
C GLU A 70 15.23 6.37 -16.49
N TYR A 71 14.15 5.77 -16.00
CA TYR A 71 12.80 5.90 -16.57
C TYR A 71 11.75 6.09 -15.48
N ALA A 72 10.69 6.80 -15.84
CA ALA A 72 9.57 7.08 -14.95
C ALA A 72 8.73 5.82 -14.71
N ILE A 73 8.48 5.52 -13.44
CA ILE A 73 7.55 4.48 -12.99
C ILE A 73 6.20 5.10 -12.63
N ALA A 74 6.20 6.28 -11.99
CA ALA A 74 4.96 6.98 -11.65
C ALA A 74 5.17 8.49 -11.60
N GLN A 75 4.22 9.24 -12.13
CA GLN A 75 4.10 10.68 -11.86
C GLN A 75 2.95 10.93 -10.90
N LEU A 76 3.22 11.66 -9.82
CA LEU A 76 2.24 12.05 -8.83
C LEU A 76 2.09 13.58 -8.88
N GLN A 77 0.87 14.06 -9.08
CA GLN A 77 0.58 15.48 -9.12
C GLN A 77 -0.09 15.93 -7.82
N GLY A 78 0.25 17.14 -7.36
CA GLY A 78 -0.39 17.74 -6.17
C GLY A 78 -0.13 16.98 -4.87
N VAL A 79 0.99 16.26 -4.76
CA VAL A 79 1.37 15.57 -3.53
C VAL A 79 1.91 16.53 -2.48
N MET A 80 1.74 16.16 -1.22
CA MET A 80 2.20 16.90 -0.04
C MET A 80 3.60 16.46 0.35
N TYR A 81 4.48 17.42 0.64
CA TYR A 81 5.79 17.14 1.23
C TYR A 81 5.68 17.10 2.76
N LEU A 82 6.07 15.95 3.32
CA LEU A 82 5.93 15.65 4.74
C LEU A 82 7.28 15.81 5.45
N GLU A 83 7.32 16.59 6.53
CA GLU A 83 8.47 16.64 7.45
C GLU A 83 8.09 16.03 8.81
N VAL A 84 8.95 15.17 9.34
CA VAL A 84 8.75 14.58 10.66
C VAL A 84 9.38 15.49 11.72
N VAL A 85 8.55 16.10 12.58
CA VAL A 85 9.00 17.18 13.51
C VAL A 85 9.42 16.65 14.90
N LYS A 86 9.31 15.34 15.17
CA LYS A 86 9.75 14.73 16.46
C LYS A 86 10.39 13.35 16.22
N ALA A 87 11.56 13.09 16.81
CA ALA A 87 12.33 11.84 16.61
C ALA A 87 12.67 11.17 17.95
N PRO A 88 13.09 9.88 18.02
CA PRO A 88 12.51 8.66 17.45
C PRO A 88 12.40 7.50 18.49
N THR A 89 11.50 6.50 18.33
CA THR A 89 11.77 5.11 18.81
C THR A 89 10.86 4.03 18.16
N ARG A 90 11.36 3.30 17.16
CA ARG A 90 11.66 1.86 17.29
C ARG A 90 12.46 1.35 16.09
N TYR A 91 13.45 0.56 16.47
CA TYR A 91 14.35 -0.23 15.66
C TYR A 91 13.57 -1.28 14.86
N SER A 92 13.73 -1.28 13.53
CA SER A 92 13.55 -2.48 12.69
C SER A 92 14.95 -2.98 12.35
N GLY A 93 15.45 -3.91 13.14
CA GLY A 93 16.74 -4.54 12.91
C GLY A 93 16.69 -5.48 11.72
N GLY A 94 17.79 -5.47 10.96
CA GLY A 94 18.26 -6.61 10.16
C GLY A 94 17.37 -7.04 8.99
N TYR A 95 17.80 -6.71 7.78
CA TYR A 95 17.51 -7.46 6.54
C TYR A 95 16.13 -8.16 6.49
N GLY A 96 15.06 -7.38 6.31
CA GLY A 96 13.67 -7.84 6.24
C GLY A 96 12.86 -6.73 5.58
N GLY A 97 12.47 -6.81 4.30
CA GLY A 97 11.27 -7.56 3.92
C GLY A 97 10.09 -7.01 4.70
N VAL A 98 9.81 -5.72 4.51
CA VAL A 98 8.70 -5.06 5.18
C VAL A 98 7.50 -5.20 4.26
N SER A 99 6.71 -6.24 4.49
CA SER A 99 5.41 -6.43 3.86
C SER A 99 4.45 -5.35 4.39
N PHE A 100 4.14 -4.38 3.55
CA PHE A 100 2.97 -3.54 3.72
C PHE A 100 1.90 -4.13 2.81
N PRO A 101 0.74 -4.54 3.36
CA PRO A 101 -0.33 -4.99 2.49
C PRO A 101 -0.71 -3.82 1.60
N VAL A 102 -0.69 -4.05 0.29
CA VAL A 102 -1.08 -3.03 -0.68
C VAL A 102 -2.58 -2.68 -0.50
N PHE A 103 -3.34 -3.54 0.18
CA PHE A 103 -4.78 -3.43 0.43
C PHE A 103 -5.13 -3.24 1.92
N GLY A 104 -4.66 -2.15 2.53
CA GLY A 104 -5.37 -1.35 3.55
C GLY A 104 -6.12 -2.00 4.75
N ARG A 105 -6.07 -3.31 5.02
CA ARG A 105 -6.78 -3.95 6.14
C ARG A 105 -6.03 -5.21 6.63
N VAL A 106 -5.56 -5.11 7.88
CA VAL A 106 -5.15 -6.20 8.79
C VAL A 106 -3.73 -6.78 8.61
N ARG A 107 -2.86 -6.47 9.58
CA ARG A 107 -1.73 -7.34 9.97
C ARG A 107 -2.20 -8.30 11.06
N ILE A 108 -2.22 -9.61 10.80
CA ILE A 108 -2.17 -10.61 11.89
C ILE A 108 -0.69 -10.95 12.10
N ASN A 109 -0.06 -10.26 13.05
CA ASN A 109 1.19 -10.74 13.62
C ASN A 109 0.88 -11.94 14.52
N THR A 110 1.08 -13.16 14.03
CA THR A 110 1.18 -14.33 14.92
C THR A 110 2.54 -14.27 15.60
N GLY A 111 2.59 -13.52 16.69
CA GLY A 111 3.76 -13.34 17.54
C GLY A 111 3.35 -12.66 18.84
N ARG A 112 2.95 -13.46 19.84
CA ARG A 112 2.75 -13.00 21.23
C ARG A 112 3.99 -12.25 21.71
N THR A 113 3.86 -10.98 22.09
CA THR A 113 4.21 -10.51 23.45
C THR A 113 3.60 -9.12 23.70
N GLY A 114 2.93 -8.97 24.84
CA GLY A 114 2.31 -7.72 25.27
C GLY A 114 3.33 -6.64 25.58
N GLY A 115 3.02 -5.43 25.14
CA GLY A 115 3.70 -4.20 25.53
C GLY A 115 2.77 -3.05 25.20
N GLN A 116 2.15 -2.49 26.23
CA GLN A 116 1.33 -1.29 26.12
C GLN A 116 2.26 -0.12 25.78
N ILE A 117 2.11 0.45 24.58
CA ILE A 117 2.81 1.68 24.19
C ILE A 117 1.79 2.81 24.29
N ILE A 118 2.13 3.84 25.06
CA ILE A 118 1.46 5.15 25.01
C ILE A 118 2.47 6.09 24.34
N PRO A 119 2.42 6.30 23.01
CA PRO A 119 3.25 7.28 22.33
C PRO A 119 2.67 8.68 22.52
N GLY A 120 3.51 9.66 22.88
CA GLY A 120 3.13 11.07 22.87
C GLY A 120 2.89 11.54 21.43
N GLU A 121 1.85 12.36 21.22
CA GLU A 121 1.40 12.87 19.91
C GLU A 121 2.56 13.16 18.95
N GLU A 122 2.62 12.37 17.89
CA GLU A 122 3.48 12.54 16.72
C GLU A 122 2.77 13.53 15.78
N SER A 123 3.45 14.58 15.31
CA SER A 123 2.93 15.43 14.24
C SER A 123 3.76 15.24 12.97
N ILE A 124 3.05 14.90 11.90
CA ILE A 124 3.55 14.94 10.53
C ILE A 124 3.09 16.29 9.98
N ASP A 125 4.04 17.15 9.65
CA ASP A 125 3.72 18.48 9.17
C ASP A 125 3.80 18.49 7.63
N VAL A 126 2.72 18.94 7.00
CA VAL A 126 2.69 19.23 5.56
C VAL A 126 3.33 20.60 5.36
N THR A 127 4.52 20.62 4.76
CA THR A 127 5.31 21.86 4.66
C THR A 127 5.34 22.46 3.25
N ASP A 128 5.02 21.67 2.23
CA ASP A 128 4.89 22.11 0.84
C ASP A 128 3.94 21.18 0.06
N SER A 129 3.56 21.61 -1.14
CA SER A 129 2.87 20.76 -2.11
C SER A 129 3.46 20.95 -3.50
N GLY A 130 3.38 19.91 -4.32
CA GLY A 130 4.02 19.91 -5.63
C GLY A 130 3.83 18.61 -6.37
N ASN A 131 4.72 18.35 -7.31
CA ASN A 131 4.73 17.11 -8.08
C ASN A 131 5.84 16.20 -7.57
N ALA A 132 5.63 14.89 -7.70
CA ALA A 132 6.68 13.90 -7.50
C ALA A 132 6.79 12.97 -8.70
N LEU A 133 8.00 12.47 -8.92
CA LEU A 133 8.28 11.44 -9.90
C LEU A 133 9.02 10.29 -9.23
N ILE A 134 8.44 9.11 -9.34
CA ILE A 134 9.05 7.85 -8.95
C ILE A 134 9.71 7.28 -10.20
N THR A 135 11.00 6.99 -10.13
CA THR A 135 11.77 6.36 -11.20
C THR A 135 12.30 5.01 -10.75
N ASN A 136 12.91 4.26 -11.66
CA ASN A 136 13.61 3.01 -11.31
C ASN A 136 14.84 3.19 -10.39
N THR A 137 15.23 4.41 -10.03
CA THR A 137 16.44 4.66 -9.20
C THR A 137 16.21 5.58 -8.01
N ARG A 138 15.21 6.47 -8.07
CA ARG A 138 14.96 7.47 -7.03
C ARG A 138 13.52 8.00 -7.08
N ILE A 139 13.16 8.70 -6.02
CA ILE A 139 11.95 9.51 -5.94
C ILE A 139 12.39 10.97 -5.93
N MET A 140 11.80 11.79 -6.78
CA MET A 140 12.02 13.23 -6.85
C MET A 140 10.75 13.96 -6.47
N PHE A 141 10.87 15.03 -5.68
CA PHE A 141 9.78 15.95 -5.38
C PHE A 141 10.20 17.37 -5.76
N ALA A 142 9.28 18.09 -6.40
CA ALA A 142 9.43 19.50 -6.71
C ALA A 142 8.14 20.24 -6.35
N GLY A 143 8.23 21.05 -5.29
CA GLY A 143 7.20 22.00 -4.87
C GLY A 143 7.70 23.43 -4.98
N THR A 144 6.88 24.36 -4.48
CA THR A 144 7.18 25.81 -4.57
C THR A 144 8.24 26.27 -3.56
N LYS A 145 8.39 25.53 -2.44
CA LYS A 145 9.28 25.87 -1.33
C LYS A 145 10.36 24.81 -1.11
N ARG A 146 10.08 23.56 -1.46
CA ARG A 146 10.94 22.41 -1.22
C ARG A 146 11.19 21.65 -2.52
N THR A 147 12.41 21.19 -2.67
CA THR A 147 12.78 20.16 -3.63
C THR A 147 13.53 19.08 -2.86
N HIS A 148 13.28 17.82 -3.19
CA HIS A 148 13.94 16.73 -2.50
C HIS A 148 14.13 15.52 -3.41
N GLU A 149 15.23 14.80 -3.19
CA GLU A 149 15.56 13.58 -3.92
C GLU A 149 15.84 12.46 -2.91
N TRP A 150 15.12 11.35 -3.02
CA TRP A 150 15.35 10.14 -2.26
C TRP A 150 15.85 9.03 -3.18
N LYS A 151 17.15 8.74 -3.14
CA LYS A 151 17.73 7.63 -3.91
C LYS A 151 17.53 6.31 -3.18
N PHE A 152 17.05 5.28 -3.87
CA PHE A 152 16.80 3.99 -3.21
C PHE A 152 18.06 3.34 -2.66
N ASP A 153 19.22 3.53 -3.30
CA ASP A 153 20.51 2.99 -2.83
C ASP A 153 21.03 3.63 -1.52
N LYS A 154 20.48 4.79 -1.12
CA LYS A 154 20.80 5.49 0.14
C LYS A 154 19.67 5.41 1.16
N MET A 155 18.55 4.81 0.81
CA MET A 155 17.38 4.70 1.67
C MET A 155 17.60 3.59 2.69
N MET A 156 17.39 3.90 3.97
CA MET A 156 17.46 2.93 5.06
C MET A 156 16.13 2.23 5.30
N SER A 157 15.02 2.98 5.21
CA SER A 157 13.68 2.42 5.34
C SER A 157 12.64 3.26 4.60
N CYS A 158 11.61 2.59 4.11
CA CYS A 158 10.38 3.17 3.57
C CYS A 158 9.21 2.70 4.44
N SER A 159 8.42 3.64 4.96
CA SER A 159 7.30 3.35 5.86
C SER A 159 6.02 3.95 5.31
N HIS A 160 5.08 3.07 4.94
CA HIS A 160 3.74 3.46 4.53
C HIS A 160 2.84 3.66 5.76
N LEU A 161 2.09 4.76 5.77
CA LEU A 161 1.17 5.14 6.82
C LEU A 161 -0.25 5.25 6.25
N ASP A 162 -1.24 5.11 7.12
CA ASP A 162 -2.65 5.38 6.81
C ASP A 162 -2.82 6.82 6.29
N GLY A 163 -3.88 7.09 5.52
CA GLY A 163 -4.09 8.41 4.91
C GLY A 163 -3.37 8.59 3.57
N GLY A 164 -2.76 7.53 3.02
CA GLY A 164 -1.95 7.59 1.81
C GLY A 164 -0.71 8.45 2.00
N MET A 165 0.10 8.11 3.00
CA MET A 165 1.37 8.77 3.27
C MET A 165 2.52 7.76 3.26
N THR A 166 3.70 8.22 2.87
CA THR A 166 4.93 7.43 2.94
C THR A 166 6.05 8.28 3.50
N ILE A 167 6.76 7.77 4.51
CA ILE A 167 7.96 8.39 5.08
C ILE A 167 9.19 7.61 4.64
N PHE A 168 10.19 8.33 4.15
CA PHE A 168 11.49 7.82 3.76
C PHE A 168 12.54 8.21 4.78
N ALA A 169 13.25 7.23 5.33
CA ALA A 169 14.44 7.45 6.13
C ALA A 169 15.68 7.20 5.29
N MET A 170 16.54 8.19 5.20
CA MET A 170 17.80 8.13 4.45
C MET A 170 18.97 7.93 5.41
N ASN A 171 20.12 7.51 4.89
CA ASN A 171 21.36 7.42 5.65
C ASN A 171 21.81 8.75 6.29
N THR A 172 21.33 9.88 5.77
CA THR A 172 21.62 11.23 6.24
C THR A 172 20.37 12.10 6.21
N GLY A 173 20.28 13.07 7.11
CA GLY A 173 19.16 14.02 7.15
C GLY A 173 18.00 13.53 8.02
N LYS A 174 16.98 14.38 8.13
CA LYS A 174 15.74 14.04 8.86
C LYS A 174 14.82 13.20 7.96
N PRO A 175 14.07 12.23 8.51
CA PRO A 175 13.03 11.54 7.76
C PRO A 175 12.02 12.53 7.17
N ALA A 176 11.68 12.31 5.91
CA ALA A 176 10.74 13.12 5.16
C ALA A 176 9.98 12.23 4.19
N GLY A 177 8.86 12.71 3.66
CA GLY A 177 7.93 11.85 2.96
C GLY A 177 7.02 12.55 1.96
N LEU A 178 6.11 11.76 1.41
CA LEU A 178 5.05 12.19 0.50
C LEU A 178 3.69 11.80 1.04
N GLY A 179 2.73 12.73 0.95
CA GLY A 179 1.31 12.47 1.12
C GLY A 179 0.59 12.55 -0.22
N TYR A 180 -0.13 11.49 -0.58
CA TYR A 180 -0.85 11.33 -1.86
C TYR A 180 -2.32 10.91 -1.67
N GLY A 181 -2.76 10.72 -0.42
CA GLY A 181 -4.16 10.46 -0.08
C GLY A 181 -4.59 9.00 -0.27
N ASP A 182 -5.63 8.59 0.47
CA ASP A 182 -6.10 7.19 0.52
C ASP A 182 -6.57 6.64 -0.83
N GLY A 183 -7.16 7.50 -1.68
CA GLY A 183 -7.77 7.07 -2.93
C GLY A 183 -6.79 6.40 -3.91
N HIS A 184 -5.50 6.76 -3.84
CA HIS A 184 -4.44 6.24 -4.70
C HIS A 184 -3.38 5.45 -3.92
N ALA A 185 -3.60 5.19 -2.63
CA ALA A 185 -2.52 4.76 -1.75
C ALA A 185 -1.90 3.43 -2.14
N THR A 186 -2.75 2.43 -2.37
CA THR A 186 -2.40 1.10 -2.89
C THR A 186 -1.46 1.18 -4.10
N GLU A 187 -1.86 1.93 -5.13
CA GLU A 187 -1.12 2.02 -6.39
C GLU A 187 0.21 2.75 -6.23
N VAL A 188 0.22 3.86 -5.47
CA VAL A 188 1.44 4.63 -5.24
C VAL A 188 2.46 3.84 -4.41
N GLN A 189 1.99 3.16 -3.36
CA GLN A 189 2.84 2.32 -2.50
C GLN A 189 3.46 1.17 -3.29
N PHE A 190 2.64 0.46 -4.08
CA PHE A 190 3.13 -0.57 -5.01
C PHE A 190 4.23 -0.03 -5.93
N ARG A 191 4.03 1.14 -6.56
CA ARG A 191 5.03 1.73 -7.46
C ARG A 191 6.31 2.14 -6.74
N ILE A 192 6.23 2.61 -5.49
CA ILE A 192 7.40 2.92 -4.66
C ILE A 192 8.19 1.64 -4.35
N GLU A 193 7.50 0.58 -3.92
CA GLU A 193 8.12 -0.70 -3.57
C GLU A 193 8.72 -1.41 -4.78
N LEU A 194 8.00 -1.43 -5.91
CA LEU A 194 8.49 -1.92 -7.19
C LEU A 194 9.77 -1.17 -7.60
N ALA A 195 9.74 0.17 -7.56
CA ALA A 195 10.89 0.99 -7.89
C ALA A 195 12.10 0.73 -6.99
N ALA A 196 11.88 0.58 -5.68
CA ALA A 196 12.92 0.21 -4.73
C ALA A 196 13.49 -1.18 -5.03
N ALA A 197 12.62 -2.16 -5.33
CA ALA A 197 13.04 -3.52 -5.65
C ALA A 197 13.85 -3.58 -6.96
N MET A 198 13.50 -2.77 -7.95
CA MET A 198 14.27 -2.63 -9.20
C MET A 198 15.65 -2.02 -8.93
N ALA A 199 15.71 -0.93 -8.17
CA ALA A 199 16.95 -0.23 -7.86
C ALA A 199 17.93 -1.09 -7.03
N LEU A 200 17.39 -1.94 -6.14
CA LEU A 200 18.17 -2.79 -5.24
C LEU A 200 18.41 -4.20 -5.79
N GLY A 201 17.84 -4.55 -6.94
CA GLY A 201 17.94 -5.88 -7.53
C GLY A 201 17.23 -6.97 -6.72
N THR A 202 16.14 -6.62 -6.03
CA THR A 202 15.39 -7.51 -5.12
C THR A 202 13.99 -7.84 -5.64
N LEU A 203 13.77 -7.82 -6.95
CA LEU A 203 12.46 -8.13 -7.57
C LEU A 203 11.96 -9.54 -7.23
N GLU A 204 12.83 -10.55 -7.21
CA GLU A 204 12.46 -11.93 -6.85
C GLU A 204 11.92 -12.03 -5.42
N ARG A 205 12.58 -11.33 -4.49
CA ARG A 205 12.11 -11.21 -3.11
C ARG A 205 10.73 -10.54 -3.07
N TYR A 206 10.57 -9.45 -3.82
CA TYR A 206 9.31 -8.69 -3.84
C TYR A 206 8.16 -9.51 -4.42
N GLU A 207 8.40 -10.30 -5.48
CA GLU A 207 7.43 -11.26 -5.99
C GLU A 207 7.01 -12.28 -4.91
N GLY A 208 7.98 -12.80 -4.14
CA GLY A 208 7.71 -13.71 -3.03
C GLY A 208 6.82 -13.11 -1.95
N GLU A 209 7.00 -11.82 -1.65
CA GLU A 209 6.17 -11.08 -0.68
C GLU A 209 4.73 -10.91 -1.21
N LEU A 210 4.54 -10.56 -2.49
CA LEU A 210 3.21 -10.48 -3.12
C LEU A 210 2.51 -11.85 -3.20
N LEU A 211 3.24 -12.93 -3.43
CA LEU A 211 2.69 -14.30 -3.41
C LEU A 211 2.23 -14.71 -2.01
N ALA A 212 2.98 -14.32 -0.97
CA ALA A 212 2.58 -14.54 0.41
C ALA A 212 1.30 -13.76 0.74
N GLU A 213 1.20 -12.51 0.28
CA GLU A 213 0.00 -11.68 0.44
C GLU A 213 -1.21 -12.28 -0.29
N LYS A 214 -1.04 -12.73 -1.53
CA LYS A 214 -2.08 -13.46 -2.27
C LYS A 214 -2.59 -14.67 -1.49
N THR A 215 -1.67 -15.46 -0.94
CA THR A 215 -2.02 -16.65 -0.14
C THR A 215 -2.80 -16.25 1.11
N GLN A 216 -2.41 -15.16 1.77
CA GLN A 216 -3.14 -14.63 2.92
C GLN A 216 -4.54 -14.11 2.54
N LEU A 217 -4.67 -13.40 1.43
CA LEU A 217 -5.95 -12.91 0.92
C LEU A 217 -6.92 -14.05 0.62
N GLU A 218 -6.45 -15.17 0.08
CA GLU A 218 -7.30 -16.35 -0.14
C GLU A 218 -7.90 -16.90 1.18
N THR A 219 -7.20 -16.75 2.32
CA THR A 219 -7.73 -17.18 3.62
C THR A 219 -8.87 -16.31 4.15
N THR A 220 -8.99 -15.07 3.66
CA THR A 220 -10.03 -14.11 4.07
C THR A 220 -11.22 -14.07 3.12
N LYS A 221 -11.27 -14.99 2.14
CA LYS A 221 -12.36 -15.09 1.18
C LYS A 221 -13.71 -15.22 1.90
N PRO A 222 -14.67 -14.30 1.65
CA PRO A 222 -15.96 -14.31 2.32
C PRO A 222 -16.73 -15.60 2.04
N VAL A 223 -17.40 -16.13 3.08
CA VAL A 223 -18.24 -17.33 2.99
C VAL A 223 -19.70 -16.93 2.90
N ALA A 224 -20.44 -17.56 1.98
CA ALA A 224 -21.87 -17.26 1.80
C ALA A 224 -22.67 -17.56 3.08
N PRO A 225 -23.63 -16.69 3.46
CA PRO A 225 -24.45 -16.91 4.64
C PRO A 225 -25.36 -18.13 4.46
N ALA A 226 -25.56 -18.88 5.55
CA ALA A 226 -26.37 -20.10 5.52
C ALA A 226 -27.84 -19.79 5.19
N PRO A 227 -28.52 -20.63 4.39
CA PRO A 227 -29.94 -20.47 4.11
C PRO A 227 -30.78 -20.66 5.38
N ILE A 228 -31.94 -20.02 5.44
CA ILE A 228 -32.89 -20.24 6.54
C ILE A 228 -33.43 -21.67 6.41
N ALA A 229 -33.17 -22.51 7.42
CA ALA A 229 -33.75 -23.84 7.50
C ALA A 229 -35.28 -23.71 7.60
N THR A 230 -36.00 -24.23 6.61
CA THR A 230 -37.45 -24.41 6.68
C THR A 230 -37.75 -25.57 7.62
N ALA A 231 -38.36 -25.27 8.76
CA ALA A 231 -38.98 -26.25 9.67
C ALA A 231 -40.49 -26.30 9.43
#